data_AF-A0A969BT18-F1
#
_entry.id   AF-A0A969BT18-F1
#
_cell.length_a   1.000
_cell.length_b   1.000
_cell.length_c   1.000
_cell.angle_alpha   90.00
_cell.angle_beta   90.00
_cell.angle_gamma   90.00
#
_symmetry.space_group_name_H-M   'P 1'
#
loop_
_entity.id
_entity.type
_entity.pdbx_description
1 polymer ?
#
loop_
_entity_poly.entity_id
_entity_poly.type
_entity_poly.pdbx_seq_one_letter_code
_entity_poly.pdbx_strand_id
1 'polypeptide(L)'
;MLDASGDFPGTSRSAFPKNTAAFRDRFGSEFTDMLIEEANLGRAIRGFGPKQWIYKGYGLFQYDLQFVLEDVDFFRERRWYDFDACLEKCLHELKEKRKRFPNDLWEAIRAYNGAGSRAIQYSKNVKQLRSGLPMKFPRWERQVCLWQSPFPRAKSLRLQCRQRRKTHCLLVAICLTQSPD
;
A
#
# COMPACT_ATOMS: atom_id res chain seq x y z
N MET A 1 0.47 3.82 5.31
CA MET A 1 1.47 4.89 5.22
C MET A 1 2.26 5.00 6.53
N LEU A 2 3.06 3.98 6.85
CA LEU A 2 4.17 4.08 7.80
C LEU A 2 5.26 3.12 7.29
N ASP A 3 5.68 3.29 6.04
CA ASP A 3 6.88 2.61 5.56
C ASP A 3 8.01 3.61 5.57
N ALA A 4 8.82 3.56 6.63
CA ALA A 4 10.01 4.38 6.81
C ALA A 4 11.29 3.55 6.56
N SER A 5 11.19 2.47 5.76
CA SER A 5 12.33 1.61 5.47
C SER A 5 13.52 2.41 4.92
N GLY A 6 14.70 2.13 5.49
CA GLY A 6 15.95 2.83 5.18
C GLY A 6 16.20 4.10 6.00
N ASP A 7 15.17 4.67 6.63
CA ASP A 7 15.29 5.80 7.55
C ASP A 7 15.08 5.39 9.02
N PHE A 8 14.20 4.41 9.28
CA PHE A 8 13.94 3.92 10.62
C PHE A 8 15.12 3.05 11.13
N PRO A 9 15.56 3.21 12.40
CA PRO A 9 16.69 2.45 12.94
C PRO A 9 16.55 0.93 12.76
N GLY A 10 17.63 0.28 12.34
CA GLY A 10 17.66 -1.17 12.11
C GLY A 10 16.89 -1.62 10.85
N THR A 11 16.47 -0.71 9.99
CA THR A 11 15.86 -1.05 8.69
C THR A 11 16.77 -0.67 7.54
N SER A 12 16.64 -1.38 6.43
CA SER A 12 17.33 -1.09 5.18
C SER A 12 16.36 -1.19 4.01
N ARG A 13 16.72 -0.54 2.90
CA ARG A 13 15.97 -0.56 1.65
C ARG A 13 16.93 -0.58 0.47
N SER A 14 16.72 -1.51 -0.46
CA SER A 14 17.50 -1.62 -1.69
C SER A 14 16.93 -0.75 -2.81
N ALA A 15 15.60 -0.74 -2.95
CA ALA A 15 14.89 0.07 -3.93
C ALA A 15 15.11 1.57 -3.69
N PHE A 16 15.16 2.35 -4.76
CA PHE A 16 15.18 3.80 -4.63
C PHE A 16 13.84 4.31 -4.01
N PRO A 17 13.86 5.42 -3.26
CA PRO A 17 15.02 5.98 -2.57
C PRO A 17 15.45 5.09 -1.40
N LYS A 18 16.77 4.92 -1.22
CA LYS A 18 17.32 4.12 -0.10
C LYS A 18 17.01 4.74 1.26
N ASN A 19 16.98 6.06 1.35
CA ASN A 19 16.65 6.84 2.53
C ASN A 19 16.26 8.28 2.10
N THR A 20 15.91 9.12 3.06
CA THR A 20 15.51 10.52 2.83
C THR A 20 16.63 11.35 2.21
N ALA A 21 17.88 11.15 2.65
CA ALA A 21 19.03 11.88 2.10
C ALA A 21 19.21 11.60 0.60
N ALA A 22 19.19 10.33 0.18
CA ALA A 22 19.31 9.94 -1.21
C ALA A 22 18.17 10.47 -2.10
N PHE A 23 16.97 10.65 -1.55
CA PHE A 23 15.88 11.31 -2.27
C PHE A 23 16.14 12.82 -2.40
N ARG A 24 16.55 13.48 -1.30
CA ARG A 24 16.85 14.91 -1.27
C ARG A 24 17.95 15.29 -2.23
N ASP A 25 19.02 14.51 -2.30
CA ASP A 25 20.13 14.72 -3.22
C ASP A 25 19.68 14.68 -4.69
N ARG A 26 18.70 13.82 -5.01
CA ARG A 26 18.21 13.64 -6.39
C ARG A 26 17.14 14.65 -6.79
N PHE A 27 16.23 14.98 -5.88
CA PHE A 27 14.98 15.68 -6.21
C PHE A 27 14.85 17.07 -5.56
N GLY A 28 15.80 17.45 -4.71
CA GLY A 28 15.84 18.74 -4.02
C GLY A 28 15.04 18.78 -2.72
N SER A 29 15.33 19.80 -1.91
CA SER A 29 14.72 19.99 -0.59
C SER A 29 13.22 20.21 -0.66
N GLU A 30 12.74 21.09 -1.55
CA GLU A 30 11.31 21.43 -1.64
C GLU A 30 10.42 20.20 -1.82
N PHE A 31 10.76 19.33 -2.79
CA PHE A 31 9.98 18.12 -3.03
C PHE A 31 10.11 17.13 -1.87
N THR A 32 11.30 17.01 -1.28
CA THR A 32 11.54 16.15 -0.12
C THR A 32 10.73 16.60 1.09
N ASP A 33 10.74 17.89 1.39
CA ASP A 33 10.11 18.47 2.56
C ASP A 33 8.58 18.32 2.46
N MET A 34 8.02 18.48 1.26
CA MET A 34 6.61 18.18 0.99
C MET A 34 6.22 16.73 1.33
N LEU A 35 7.07 15.76 0.98
CA LEU A 35 6.84 14.35 1.31
C LEU A 35 7.03 14.04 2.82
N ILE A 36 7.95 14.76 3.48
CA ILE A 36 8.15 14.67 4.95
C ILE A 36 6.91 15.22 5.68
N GLU A 37 6.35 16.34 5.23
CA GLU A 37 5.11 16.91 5.77
C GLU A 37 3.96 15.92 5.68
N GLU A 38 3.75 15.33 4.51
CA GLU A 38 2.72 14.29 4.29
C GLU A 38 2.93 13.09 5.22
N ALA A 39 4.17 12.60 5.35
CA ALA A 39 4.49 11.52 6.27
C ALA A 39 4.16 11.88 7.73
N ASN A 40 4.43 13.13 8.13
CA ASN A 40 4.16 13.62 9.48
C ASN A 40 2.65 13.77 9.76
N LEU A 41 1.80 14.07 8.77
CA LEU A 41 0.34 13.99 8.92
C LEU A 41 -0.09 12.56 9.30
N GLY A 42 0.46 11.55 8.59
CA GLY A 42 0.20 10.15 8.89
C GLY A 42 0.70 9.69 10.27
N ARG A 43 1.80 10.26 10.76
CA ARG A 43 2.36 10.03 12.09
C ARG A 43 1.48 10.63 13.18
N ALA A 44 1.02 11.87 13.00
CA ALA A 44 0.17 12.58 13.95
C ALA A 44 -1.14 11.85 14.22
N ILE A 45 -1.79 11.32 13.17
CA ILE A 45 -3.03 10.50 13.28
C ILE A 45 -2.83 9.27 14.20
N ARG A 46 -1.59 8.81 14.37
CA ARG A 46 -1.23 7.63 15.18
C ARG A 46 -0.62 7.99 16.54
N GLY A 47 -0.60 9.28 16.90
CA GLY A 47 0.01 9.75 18.15
C GLY A 47 1.54 9.74 18.15
N PHE A 48 2.17 9.67 16.98
CA PHE A 48 3.63 9.77 16.87
C PHE A 48 4.07 11.21 16.60
N GLY A 49 5.16 11.64 17.24
CA GLY A 49 5.78 12.95 16.98
C GLY A 49 6.45 13.03 15.59
N PRO A 50 6.79 14.23 15.10
CA PRO A 50 7.34 14.42 13.76
C PRO A 50 8.74 13.81 13.58
N LYS A 51 9.09 13.47 12.34
CA LYS A 51 10.41 13.00 11.92
C LYS A 51 10.78 13.57 10.54
N GLN A 52 12.08 13.65 10.27
CA GLN A 52 12.63 14.07 8.98
C GLN A 52 12.78 12.86 8.04
N TRP A 53 11.69 12.12 7.86
CA TRP A 53 11.68 10.89 7.07
C TRP A 53 10.61 10.96 5.98
N ILE A 54 11.00 10.70 4.73
CA ILE A 54 10.00 10.40 3.69
C ILE A 54 9.48 8.97 3.88
N TYR A 55 8.17 8.80 3.72
CA TYR A 55 7.59 7.46 3.68
C TYR A 55 7.60 6.92 2.27
N LYS A 56 7.56 5.60 2.15
CA LYS A 56 7.77 4.91 0.87
C LYS A 56 6.50 4.48 0.17
N GLY A 57 5.32 4.54 0.82
CA GLY A 57 4.06 4.12 0.22
C GLY A 57 2.98 5.19 0.32
N TYR A 58 2.46 5.65 -0.83
CA TYR A 58 1.52 6.77 -0.94
C TYR A 58 0.11 6.31 -1.31
N GLY A 59 -0.90 7.05 -0.84
CA GLY A 59 -2.29 6.83 -1.21
C GLY A 59 -2.94 5.61 -0.58
N LEU A 60 -4.15 5.31 -1.05
CA LEU A 60 -4.99 4.24 -0.51
C LEU A 60 -4.37 2.86 -0.73
N PHE A 61 -3.75 2.64 -1.89
CA PHE A 61 -3.16 1.37 -2.30
C PHE A 61 -1.64 1.31 -2.12
N GLN A 62 -1.04 2.24 -1.36
CA GLN A 62 0.39 2.21 -1.03
C GLN A 62 1.32 2.14 -2.26
N TYR A 63 1.06 3.00 -3.25
CA TYR A 63 1.91 3.13 -4.43
C TYR A 63 3.35 3.49 -3.98
N ASP A 64 4.31 2.66 -4.39
CA ASP A 64 5.67 2.72 -3.86
C ASP A 64 6.45 3.90 -4.46
N LEU A 65 7.14 4.67 -3.61
CA LEU A 65 7.91 5.85 -3.98
C LEU A 65 9.03 5.56 -4.99
N GLN A 66 9.45 4.30 -5.16
CA GLN A 66 10.39 3.94 -6.21
C GLN A 66 9.89 4.34 -7.61
N PHE A 67 8.57 4.36 -7.82
CA PHE A 67 7.98 4.74 -9.09
C PHE A 67 8.10 6.24 -9.40
N VAL A 68 8.59 7.07 -8.48
CA VAL A 68 8.92 8.48 -8.76
C VAL A 68 9.93 8.64 -9.91
N LEU A 69 10.68 7.58 -10.23
CA LEU A 69 11.62 7.56 -11.35
C LEU A 69 10.94 7.50 -12.72
N GLU A 70 9.70 7.02 -12.76
CA GLU A 70 8.91 6.77 -13.97
C GLU A 70 7.65 7.65 -14.02
N ASP A 71 7.10 7.99 -12.85
CA ASP A 71 5.83 8.71 -12.67
C ASP A 71 5.99 9.81 -11.62
N VAL A 72 6.87 10.77 -11.90
CA VAL A 72 7.18 11.87 -10.96
C VAL A 72 5.96 12.76 -10.69
N ASP A 73 5.09 12.95 -11.68
CA ASP A 73 3.93 13.84 -11.60
C ASP A 73 2.89 13.31 -10.61
N PHE A 74 2.70 11.98 -10.51
CA PHE A 74 1.88 11.39 -9.46
C PHE A 74 2.26 11.89 -8.07
N PHE A 75 3.57 12.02 -7.82
CA PHE A 75 4.06 12.44 -6.52
C PHE A 75 4.11 13.96 -6.37
N ARG A 76 4.55 14.71 -7.39
CA ARG A 76 4.62 16.18 -7.30
C ARG A 76 3.25 16.82 -7.16
N GLU A 77 2.25 16.31 -7.88
CA GLU A 77 0.88 16.81 -7.87
C GLU A 77 0.04 16.25 -6.72
N ARG A 78 0.63 15.43 -5.83
CA ARG A 78 -0.06 14.77 -4.73
C ARG A 78 -1.28 13.95 -5.16
N ARG A 79 -1.20 13.29 -6.33
CA ARG A 79 -2.28 12.46 -6.89
C ARG A 79 -2.67 11.26 -6.03
N TRP A 80 -1.91 10.97 -4.97
CA TRP A 80 -2.31 10.01 -3.95
C TRP A 80 -3.55 10.41 -3.13
N TYR A 81 -4.00 11.66 -3.23
CA TYR A 81 -5.29 12.11 -2.71
C TYR A 81 -6.47 11.77 -3.62
N ASP A 82 -6.20 11.52 -4.91
CA ASP A 82 -7.20 11.15 -5.90
C ASP A 82 -7.42 9.62 -5.88
N PHE A 83 -8.68 9.20 -5.74
CA PHE A 83 -9.04 7.79 -5.65
C PHE A 83 -8.82 7.06 -6.97
N ASP A 84 -9.20 7.67 -8.09
CA ASP A 84 -9.14 7.04 -9.41
C ASP A 84 -7.68 6.92 -9.85
N ALA A 85 -6.86 7.95 -9.61
CA ALA A 85 -5.42 7.88 -9.84
C ALA A 85 -4.78 6.77 -9.01
N CYS A 86 -5.15 6.63 -7.73
CA CYS A 86 -4.66 5.53 -6.89
C CYS A 86 -5.10 4.16 -7.44
N LEU A 87 -6.37 4.03 -7.83
CA LEU A 87 -6.93 2.78 -8.34
C LEU A 87 -6.24 2.37 -9.65
N GLU A 88 -6.01 3.32 -10.55
CA GLU A 88 -5.31 3.09 -11.81
C GLU A 88 -3.91 2.50 -11.58
N LYS A 89 -3.11 3.09 -10.67
CA LYS A 89 -1.78 2.55 -10.35
C LYS A 89 -1.84 1.14 -9.76
N CYS A 90 -2.80 0.90 -8.87
CA CYS A 90 -3.02 -0.43 -8.30
C CYS A 90 -3.36 -1.48 -9.38
N LEU A 91 -4.31 -1.17 -10.26
CA LEU A 91 -4.71 -2.06 -11.35
C LEU A 91 -3.59 -2.30 -12.35
N HIS A 92 -2.81 -1.26 -12.67
CA HIS A 92 -1.66 -1.38 -13.55
C HIS A 92 -0.62 -2.36 -12.98
N GLU A 93 -0.19 -2.19 -11.74
CA GLU A 93 0.76 -3.09 -11.09
C GLU A 93 0.24 -4.54 -11.01
N LEU A 94 -1.05 -4.71 -10.68
CA LEU A 94 -1.69 -6.03 -10.62
C LEU A 94 -1.72 -6.71 -12.00
N LYS A 95 -2.04 -5.96 -13.06
CA LYS A 95 -2.00 -6.47 -14.45
C LYS A 95 -0.60 -6.92 -14.84
N GLU A 96 0.43 -6.14 -14.50
CA GLU A 96 1.82 -6.52 -14.79
C GLU A 96 2.24 -7.78 -14.03
N LYS A 97 1.84 -7.95 -12.76
CA LYS A 97 2.10 -9.22 -12.04
C LYS A 97 1.33 -10.38 -12.64
N ARG A 98 0.09 -10.17 -13.09
CA ARG A 98 -0.71 -11.20 -13.76
C ARG A 98 -0.10 -11.63 -15.08
N LYS A 99 0.40 -10.70 -15.89
CA LYS A 99 1.16 -11.01 -17.13
C LYS A 99 2.41 -11.83 -16.85
N ARG A 100 3.12 -11.54 -15.76
CA ARG A 100 4.31 -12.28 -15.34
C ARG A 100 4.00 -13.69 -14.82
N PHE A 101 2.85 -13.86 -14.17
CA PHE A 101 2.39 -15.14 -13.60
C PHE A 101 0.98 -15.48 -14.12
N PRO A 102 0.83 -15.78 -15.42
CA PRO A 102 -0.48 -15.91 -16.06
C PRO A 102 -1.28 -17.09 -15.49
N ASN A 103 -0.59 -18.17 -15.13
CA ASN A 103 -1.22 -19.41 -14.64
C ASN A 103 -1.15 -19.56 -13.11
N ASP A 104 -0.59 -18.59 -12.39
CA ASP A 104 -0.48 -18.64 -10.94
C ASP A 104 -0.89 -17.31 -10.30
N LEU A 105 -2.19 -17.21 -10.00
CA LEU A 105 -2.78 -16.07 -9.32
C LEU A 105 -2.13 -15.81 -7.95
N TRP A 106 -1.77 -16.86 -7.21
CA TRP A 106 -1.25 -16.70 -5.85
C TRP A 106 0.18 -16.20 -5.86
N GLU A 107 0.94 -16.60 -6.87
CA GLU A 107 2.27 -16.07 -7.12
C GLU A 107 2.21 -14.62 -7.63
N ALA A 108 1.22 -14.26 -8.47
CA ALA A 108 0.97 -12.87 -8.84
C ALA A 108 0.68 -11.99 -7.61
N ILE A 109 -0.19 -12.45 -6.70
CA ILE A 109 -0.53 -11.76 -5.45
C ILE A 109 0.70 -11.66 -4.52
N ARG A 110 1.48 -12.74 -4.40
CA ARG A 110 2.74 -12.73 -3.62
C ARG A 110 3.69 -11.68 -4.19
N ALA A 111 3.92 -11.71 -5.50
CA ALA A 111 4.84 -10.83 -6.19
C ALA A 111 4.41 -9.36 -6.20
N TYR A 112 3.11 -9.09 -6.15
CA TYR A 112 2.56 -7.76 -5.97
C TYR A 112 2.98 -7.17 -4.60
N ASN A 113 2.80 -7.94 -3.52
CA ASN A 113 3.17 -7.49 -2.17
C ASN A 113 4.70 -7.51 -1.91
N GLY A 114 5.49 -8.18 -2.77
CA GLY A 114 6.94 -8.18 -2.70
C GLY A 114 7.55 -9.59 -2.69
N ALA A 115 8.60 -9.79 -1.89
CA ALA A 115 9.35 -11.06 -1.82
C ALA A 115 9.52 -11.57 -0.38
N GLY A 116 9.99 -12.81 -0.26
CA GLY A 116 10.31 -13.44 1.02
C GLY A 116 9.10 -13.91 1.83
N SER A 117 9.36 -14.33 3.08
CA SER A 117 8.38 -14.99 3.96
C SER A 117 7.14 -14.14 4.24
N ARG A 118 7.29 -12.81 4.35
CA ARG A 118 6.17 -11.88 4.56
C ARG A 118 5.22 -11.82 3.37
N ALA A 119 5.74 -11.78 2.14
CA ALA A 119 4.93 -11.79 0.93
C ALA A 119 4.23 -13.15 0.72
N ILE A 120 4.91 -14.25 1.06
CA ILE A 120 4.31 -15.59 1.08
C ILE A 120 3.15 -15.65 2.08
N GLN A 121 3.36 -15.14 3.30
CA GLN A 121 2.31 -15.12 4.32
C GLN A 121 1.14 -14.23 3.91
N TYR A 122 1.41 -13.09 3.26
CA TYR A 122 0.38 -12.22 2.71
C TYR A 122 -0.49 -12.97 1.69
N SER A 123 0.12 -13.63 0.71
CA SER A 123 -0.63 -14.42 -0.29
C SER A 123 -1.46 -15.53 0.35
N LYS A 124 -0.92 -16.24 1.36
CA LYS A 124 -1.68 -17.22 2.16
C LYS A 124 -2.89 -16.60 2.87
N ASN A 125 -2.73 -15.43 3.46
CA ASN A 125 -3.83 -14.73 4.13
C ASN A 125 -4.93 -14.33 3.14
N VAL A 126 -4.56 -13.84 1.95
CA VAL A 126 -5.52 -13.52 0.88
C VAL A 126 -6.26 -14.78 0.42
N LYS A 127 -5.54 -15.90 0.25
CA LYS A 127 -6.15 -17.19 -0.07
C LYS A 127 -7.14 -17.66 0.99
N GLN A 128 -6.79 -17.53 2.27
CA GLN A 128 -7.67 -17.88 3.39
C GLN A 128 -8.93 -17.00 3.42
N LEU A 129 -8.77 -15.69 3.22
CA LEU A 129 -9.87 -14.74 3.13
C LEU A 129 -10.83 -15.10 1.99
N ARG A 130 -10.30 -15.44 0.80
CA ARG A 130 -11.12 -15.84 -0.36
C ARG A 130 -11.93 -17.11 -0.08
N SER A 131 -11.35 -18.07 0.63
CA SER A 131 -12.03 -19.33 0.97
C SER A 131 -13.09 -19.19 2.07
N GLY A 132 -13.33 -17.98 2.59
CA GLY A 132 -14.28 -17.76 3.69
C GLY A 132 -13.84 -18.34 5.03
N LEU A 133 -12.57 -18.77 5.14
CA LEU A 133 -12.05 -19.37 6.36
C LEU A 133 -11.68 -18.27 7.38
N PRO A 134 -11.94 -18.50 8.68
CA PRO A 134 -11.61 -17.54 9.72
C PRO A 134 -10.09 -17.33 9.80
N MET A 135 -9.62 -16.11 9.50
CA MET A 135 -8.19 -15.75 9.64
C MET A 135 -7.78 -15.70 11.11
N LYS A 136 -6.73 -16.45 11.47
CA LYS A 136 -6.12 -16.37 12.81
C LYS A 136 -5.18 -15.17 12.87
N PHE A 137 -5.72 -13.99 13.19
CA PHE A 137 -4.90 -12.81 13.44
C PHE A 137 -4.30 -12.84 14.87
N PRO A 138 -3.02 -12.44 15.05
CA PRO A 138 -2.45 -12.18 16.37
C PRO A 138 -3.33 -11.20 17.17
N ARG A 139 -3.31 -11.31 18.51
CA ARG A 139 -4.22 -10.58 19.43
C ARG A 139 -4.22 -9.05 19.23
N TRP A 140 -3.16 -8.46 18.70
CA TRP A 140 -3.02 -7.02 18.41
C TRP A 140 -3.61 -6.57 17.06
N GLU A 141 -4.13 -7.50 16.23
CA GLU A 141 -4.87 -7.23 14.98
C GLU A 141 -6.37 -7.60 15.07
N ARG A 142 -6.83 -8.06 16.25
CA ARG A 142 -8.23 -8.40 16.53
C ARG A 142 -9.07 -7.15 16.81
N GLN A 143 -9.22 -6.30 15.80
CA GLN A 143 -10.44 -5.52 15.60
C GLN A 143 -11.06 -6.02 14.29
N VAL A 144 -12.10 -6.84 14.44
CA VAL A 144 -12.89 -7.41 13.34
C VAL A 144 -14.13 -6.55 13.18
N CYS A 145 -14.38 -6.03 11.98
CA CYS A 145 -15.70 -5.58 11.59
C CYS A 145 -16.31 -6.70 10.73
N LEU A 146 -17.46 -7.22 11.17
CA LEU A 146 -18.31 -8.14 10.43
C LEU A 146 -18.85 -7.38 9.20
N TRP A 147 -18.55 -7.87 8.00
CA TRP A 147 -19.26 -7.49 6.79
C TRP A 147 -20.23 -8.63 6.47
N GLN A 148 -21.49 -8.46 6.85
CA GLN A 148 -22.59 -9.15 6.18
C GLN A 148 -23.13 -8.16 5.15
N SER A 149 -23.03 -8.53 3.87
CA SER A 149 -23.62 -7.82 2.71
C SER A 149 -25.16 -7.73 2.85
N PRO A 150 -25.89 -6.93 2.03
CA PRO A 150 -25.51 -6.35 0.75
C PRO A 150 -25.74 -4.82 0.64
N PHE A 151 -25.21 -4.21 -0.42
CA PHE A 151 -25.36 -2.80 -0.81
C PHE A 151 -26.69 -2.14 -0.36
N PRO A 152 -26.61 -0.93 0.23
CA PRO A 152 -27.22 0.19 -0.50
C PRO A 152 -26.44 1.52 -0.38
N ARG A 153 -26.46 2.24 -1.51
CA ARG A 153 -26.35 3.69 -1.74
C ARG A 153 -25.34 4.52 -0.93
N ALA A 154 -24.50 5.20 -1.71
CA ALA A 154 -23.73 6.38 -1.36
C ALA A 154 -24.36 7.26 -0.26
N LYS A 155 -23.66 7.38 0.86
CA LYS A 155 -23.38 8.62 1.61
C LYS A 155 -22.51 8.28 2.82
N SER A 156 -21.51 9.13 3.08
CA SER A 156 -20.61 9.10 4.25
C SER A 156 -19.48 8.05 4.25
N LEU A 157 -18.47 8.28 3.40
CA LEU A 157 -17.10 7.77 3.60
C LEU A 157 -16.39 8.60 4.70
N ARG A 158 -16.88 8.52 5.94
CA ARG A 158 -16.15 8.93 7.15
C ARG A 158 -16.13 7.76 8.14
N LEU A 159 -15.31 6.75 7.87
CA LEU A 159 -14.91 5.77 8.88
C LEU A 159 -13.39 5.51 8.84
N GLN A 160 -12.71 6.27 9.69
CA GLN A 160 -11.44 6.03 10.40
C GLN A 160 -10.59 4.80 10.00
N CYS A 161 -9.62 5.04 9.11
CA CYS A 161 -8.17 4.82 9.21
C CYS A 161 -7.50 3.60 9.93
N ARG A 162 -8.19 2.55 10.41
CA ARG A 162 -7.54 1.31 10.90
C ARG A 162 -7.62 0.11 9.95
N GLN A 163 -8.34 0.25 8.83
CA GLN A 163 -8.70 -0.84 7.90
C GLN A 163 -7.65 -1.17 6.81
N ARG A 164 -6.61 -0.34 6.62
CA ARG A 164 -5.90 -0.25 5.33
C ARG A 164 -5.20 -1.52 4.82
N ARG A 165 -4.71 -2.44 5.68
CA ARG A 165 -4.12 -3.71 5.20
C ARG A 165 -5.19 -4.71 4.73
N LYS A 166 -6.37 -4.73 5.38
CA LYS A 166 -7.47 -5.65 5.04
C LYS A 166 -8.19 -5.21 3.76
N THR A 167 -8.41 -3.91 3.58
CA THR A 167 -9.02 -3.36 2.34
C THR A 167 -8.14 -3.65 1.13
N HIS A 168 -6.82 -3.54 1.29
CA HIS A 168 -5.87 -3.84 0.23
C HIS A 168 -5.91 -5.33 -0.18
N CYS A 169 -5.86 -6.27 0.78
CA CYS A 169 -6.01 -7.70 0.50
C CYS A 169 -7.31 -8.05 -0.23
N LEU A 170 -8.42 -7.44 0.18
CA LEU A 170 -9.74 -7.71 -0.38
C LEU A 170 -9.87 -7.16 -1.81
N LEU A 171 -9.34 -5.96 -2.08
CA LEU A 171 -9.38 -5.38 -3.43
C LEU A 171 -8.48 -6.11 -4.42
N VAL A 172 -7.27 -6.52 -3.99
CA VAL A 172 -6.37 -7.37 -4.79
C VAL A 172 -7.05 -8.69 -5.15
N ALA A 173 -7.74 -9.31 -4.18
CA ALA A 173 -8.52 -10.52 -4.43
C ALA A 173 -9.64 -10.26 -5.45
N ILE A 174 -10.44 -9.20 -5.27
CA ILE A 174 -11.58 -8.87 -6.15
C ILE A 174 -11.11 -8.56 -7.58
N CYS A 175 -10.13 -7.66 -7.73
CA CYS A 175 -9.68 -7.18 -9.05
C CYS A 175 -9.05 -8.28 -9.91
N LEU A 176 -8.37 -9.25 -9.28
CA LEU A 176 -7.73 -10.35 -10.00
C LEU A 176 -8.65 -11.56 -10.23
N THR A 177 -9.80 -11.65 -9.56
CA THR A 177 -10.79 -12.74 -9.77
C THR A 177 -11.96 -12.34 -10.68
N GLN A 178 -12.15 -11.05 -10.95
CA GLN A 178 -13.25 -10.54 -11.79
C GLN A 178 -12.81 -10.15 -13.21
N SER A 179 -11.53 -10.34 -13.58
CA SER A 179 -11.16 -10.28 -14.98
C SER A 179 -11.58 -11.59 -15.66
N PRO A 180 -12.50 -11.56 -16.65
CA PRO A 180 -12.69 -12.72 -17.51
C PRO A 180 -11.41 -12.98 -18.29
N ASP A 181 -11.12 -14.26 -18.52
CA ASP A 181 -10.03 -14.71 -19.40
C ASP A 181 -10.17 -14.16 -20.82
#